data_AF-A0AAI8VRJ2-F1
#
_entry.id   AF-A0AAI8VRJ2-F1
#
_cell.length_a   1.000
_cell.length_b   1.000
_cell.length_c   1.000
_cell.angle_alpha   90.00
_cell.angle_beta   90.00
_cell.angle_gamma   90.00
#
_symmetry.space_group_name_H-M   'P 1'
#
loop_
_entity.id
_entity.type
_entity.pdbx_description
1 polymer ?
#
loop_
_entity_poly.entity_id
_entity_poly.type
_entity_poly.pdbx_seq_one_letter_code
_entity_poly.pdbx_strand_id
1 'polypeptide(L)'
;MEHEVFAPQTVQADVYFFRMAFRNWNDKTAVNILKAQIPGLRPGVKLLIQDACMREPGTAPISEERVSRAIDMSLKTFFNTRERLVTEDISDILEDKLTSHAVSQDEATRWVLDIVDKPRWEELGLKTDAQVRWVDVAFGLQRVARDDDPSGQVNGIDIFHAIPLKAVASSREVWVNEHLSRWADFSLELLRFHAVDGAHYTMIGPEQVASFAQILIGALKARGI
;
A
#
# COMPACT_ATOMS: atom_id res chain seq x y z
N MET A 1 -12.25 -8.37 14.23
CA MET A 1 -12.46 -7.85 15.59
C MET A 1 -12.31 -6.35 15.53
N GLU A 2 -13.30 -5.61 16.00
CA GLU A 2 -13.21 -4.15 16.08
C GLU A 2 -12.29 -3.78 17.25
N HIS A 3 -11.31 -2.93 17.00
CA HIS A 3 -10.36 -2.47 18.01
C HIS A 3 -9.86 -1.07 17.64
N GLU A 4 -9.95 -0.14 18.58
CA GLU A 4 -9.39 1.20 18.39
C GLU A 4 -7.89 1.19 18.67
N VAL A 5 -7.12 1.81 17.76
CA VAL A 5 -5.65 1.76 17.78
C VAL A 5 -4.99 2.39 19.03
N PHE A 6 -5.73 3.24 19.75
CA PHE A 6 -5.28 3.87 21.00
C PHE A 6 -5.81 3.16 22.25
N ALA A 7 -6.75 2.24 22.12
CA ALA A 7 -7.31 1.49 23.22
C ALA A 7 -6.35 0.36 23.66
N PRO A 8 -6.30 0.02 24.96
CA PRO A 8 -5.53 -1.11 25.44
C PRO A 8 -5.82 -2.40 24.66
N GLN A 9 -4.76 -3.10 24.24
CA GLN A 9 -4.86 -4.36 23.52
C GLN A 9 -5.55 -5.43 24.38
N THR A 10 -6.62 -6.04 23.85
CA THR A 10 -7.42 -7.04 24.55
C THR A 10 -7.16 -8.47 24.04
N VAL A 11 -6.55 -8.61 22.87
CA VAL A 11 -6.24 -9.91 22.27
C VAL A 11 -4.86 -10.36 22.71
N GLN A 12 -4.76 -11.59 23.20
CA GLN A 12 -3.48 -12.24 23.51
C GLN A 12 -2.93 -12.91 22.25
N ALA A 13 -1.75 -12.50 21.80
CA ALA A 13 -1.09 -13.05 20.61
C ALA A 13 0.42 -13.24 20.84
N ASP A 14 1.06 -14.10 20.05
CA ASP A 14 2.52 -14.29 20.09
C ASP A 14 3.26 -13.22 19.26
N VAL A 15 2.57 -12.66 18.25
CA VAL A 15 3.07 -11.59 17.39
C VAL A 15 2.00 -10.52 17.21
N TYR A 16 2.37 -9.25 17.43
CA TYR A 16 1.56 -8.09 17.05
C TYR A 16 2.22 -7.43 15.84
N PHE A 17 1.50 -7.38 14.73
CA PHE A 17 2.02 -6.90 13.44
C PHE A 17 1.43 -5.53 13.08
N PHE A 18 2.31 -4.56 12.85
CA PHE A 18 1.97 -3.19 12.43
C PHE A 18 2.52 -2.95 11.02
N ARG A 19 1.63 -2.96 10.02
CA ARG A 19 1.98 -2.68 8.63
C ARG A 19 1.56 -1.27 8.23
N MET A 20 2.54 -0.44 7.87
CA MET A 20 2.33 0.95 7.42
C MET A 20 1.47 1.78 8.38
N ALA A 21 1.53 1.46 9.67
CA ALA A 21 0.64 2.02 10.67
C ALA A 21 1.19 3.31 11.27
N PHE A 22 2.51 3.43 11.44
CA PHE A 22 3.17 4.53 12.13
C PHE A 22 3.52 5.71 11.23
N ARG A 23 3.67 5.50 9.92
CA ARG A 23 3.95 6.57 8.94
C ARG A 23 2.94 7.74 8.93
N ASN A 24 1.74 7.53 9.44
CA ASN A 24 0.68 8.55 9.50
C ASN A 24 0.71 9.36 10.82
N TRP A 25 1.60 9.03 11.74
CA TRP A 25 1.60 9.56 13.10
C TRP A 25 2.94 10.19 13.45
N ASN A 26 2.93 11.23 14.27
CA ASN A 26 4.15 11.74 14.88
C ASN A 26 4.63 10.82 16.00
N ASP A 27 5.88 10.98 16.44
CA ASP A 27 6.52 10.14 17.46
C ASP A 27 5.69 10.01 18.75
N LYS A 28 5.08 11.10 19.23
CA LYS A 28 4.27 11.08 20.44
C LYS A 28 3.05 10.16 20.28
N THR A 29 2.40 10.25 19.13
CA THR A 29 1.23 9.43 18.81
C THR A 29 1.63 7.97 18.56
N ALA A 30 2.74 7.72 17.84
CA ALA A 30 3.27 6.37 17.63
C ALA A 30 3.63 5.68 18.96
N VAL A 31 4.26 6.39 19.89
CA VAL A 31 4.54 5.90 21.25
C VAL A 31 3.26 5.53 21.98
N ASN A 32 2.18 6.29 21.84
CA ASN A 32 0.90 5.96 22.49
C ASN A 32 0.28 4.68 21.93
N ILE A 33 0.35 4.47 20.61
CA ILE A 33 -0.11 3.22 19.96
C ILE A 33 0.68 2.01 20.47
N LEU A 34 2.01 2.15 20.57
CA LEU A 34 2.87 1.09 21.12
C LEU A 34 2.57 0.82 22.60
N LYS A 35 2.36 1.87 23.40
CA LYS A 35 1.96 1.73 24.82
C LYS A 35 0.63 1.01 24.98
N ALA A 36 -0.32 1.24 24.07
CA ALA A 36 -1.60 0.54 24.09
C ALA A 36 -1.44 -0.99 23.95
N GLN A 37 -0.32 -1.48 23.39
CA GLN A 37 -0.06 -2.91 23.25
C GLN A 37 0.50 -3.57 24.51
N ILE A 38 1.06 -2.80 25.45
CA ILE A 38 1.74 -3.30 26.66
C ILE A 38 0.93 -4.39 27.40
N PRO A 39 -0.40 -4.26 27.59
CA PRO A 39 -1.20 -5.31 28.26
C PRO A 39 -1.16 -6.69 27.58
N GLY A 40 -0.87 -6.75 26.28
CA GLY A 40 -0.71 -7.97 25.50
C GLY A 40 0.72 -8.52 25.45
N LEU A 41 1.72 -7.76 25.89
CA LEU A 41 3.15 -8.09 25.74
C LEU A 41 3.69 -8.95 26.90
N ARG A 42 3.26 -10.22 26.96
CA ARG A 42 3.88 -11.23 27.85
C ARG A 42 5.31 -11.60 27.39
N PRO A 43 6.18 -12.14 28.27
CA PRO A 43 7.52 -12.57 27.89
C PRO A 43 7.50 -13.50 26.66
N GLY A 44 8.37 -13.22 25.68
CA GLY A 44 8.47 -13.98 24.44
C GLY A 44 7.66 -13.41 23.26
N VAL A 45 6.67 -12.55 23.51
CA VAL A 45 5.90 -11.88 22.44
C VAL A 45 6.80 -10.99 21.58
N LYS A 46 6.52 -10.96 20.28
CA LYS A 46 7.22 -10.10 19.30
C LYS A 46 6.30 -9.00 18.77
N LEU A 47 6.85 -7.80 18.64
CA LEU A 47 6.27 -6.73 17.85
C LEU A 47 6.96 -6.73 16.48
N LEU A 48 6.20 -6.96 15.41
CA LEU A 48 6.71 -6.84 14.05
C LEU A 48 6.19 -5.53 13.46
N ILE A 49 7.10 -4.63 13.11
CA ILE A 49 6.74 -3.34 12.50
C ILE A 49 7.29 -3.34 11.08
N GLN A 50 6.39 -3.33 10.10
CA GLN A 50 6.74 -3.16 8.69
C GLN A 50 6.25 -1.77 8.27
N ASP A 51 7.13 -0.79 8.38
CA ASP A 51 6.85 0.59 7.99
C ASP A 51 7.94 1.15 7.07
N ALA A 52 7.61 2.23 6.38
CA ALA A 52 8.58 2.98 5.59
C ALA A 52 9.41 3.87 6.53
N CYS A 53 10.66 3.51 6.78
CA CYS A 53 11.60 4.36 7.50
C CYS A 53 12.21 5.38 6.53
N MET A 54 11.87 6.65 6.72
CA MET A 54 12.50 7.73 5.99
C MET A 54 13.94 7.91 6.48
N ARG A 55 14.91 7.76 5.59
CA ARG A 55 16.33 7.96 5.92
C ARG A 55 16.66 9.45 6.06
N GLU A 56 17.71 9.75 6.82
CA GLU A 56 18.19 11.12 6.97
C GLU A 56 18.60 11.71 5.60
N PRO A 57 18.37 13.01 5.35
CA PRO A 57 18.76 13.63 4.09
C PRO A 57 20.23 13.38 3.74
N GLY A 58 20.51 12.98 2.50
CA GLY A 58 21.87 12.71 2.01
C GLY A 58 22.48 11.39 2.48
N THR A 59 21.72 10.53 3.18
CA THR A 59 22.19 9.19 3.61
C THR A 59 21.78 8.06 2.67
N ALA A 60 21.08 8.38 1.58
CA ALA A 60 20.70 7.45 0.51
C ALA A 60 21.10 8.03 -0.86
N PRO A 61 21.20 7.21 -1.91
CA PRO A 61 21.25 7.70 -3.27
C PRO A 61 20.10 8.68 -3.55
N ILE A 62 20.39 9.71 -4.36
CA ILE A 62 19.42 10.79 -4.64
C ILE A 62 18.12 10.26 -5.24
N SER A 63 18.18 9.20 -6.05
CA SER A 63 16.98 8.59 -6.63
C SER A 63 16.07 7.99 -5.55
N GLU A 64 16.62 7.13 -4.69
CA GLU A 64 15.90 6.54 -3.55
C GLU A 64 15.33 7.61 -2.61
N GLU A 65 16.10 8.66 -2.31
CA GLU A 65 15.62 9.77 -1.49
C GLU A 65 14.46 10.50 -2.19
N ARG A 66 14.57 10.79 -3.49
CA ARG A 66 13.48 11.42 -4.27
C ARG A 66 12.20 10.58 -4.23
N VAL A 67 12.29 9.25 -4.37
CA VAL A 67 11.14 8.34 -4.26
C VAL A 67 10.51 8.41 -2.88
N SER A 68 11.33 8.26 -1.84
CA SER A 68 10.86 8.27 -0.44
C SER A 68 10.15 9.58 -0.08
N ARG A 69 10.73 10.72 -0.49
CA ARG A 69 10.16 12.06 -0.25
C ARG A 69 8.90 12.30 -1.07
N ALA A 70 8.84 11.80 -2.31
CA ALA A 70 7.64 11.93 -3.15
C ALA A 70 6.44 11.14 -2.60
N ILE A 71 6.70 9.94 -2.07
CA ILE A 71 5.69 9.13 -1.39
C ILE A 71 5.21 9.81 -0.11
N ASP A 72 6.11 10.32 0.73
CA ASP A 72 5.75 11.03 1.97
C ASP A 72 4.91 12.29 1.72
N MET A 73 5.28 13.09 0.72
CA MET A 73 4.51 14.25 0.28
C MET A 73 3.11 13.86 -0.20
N SER A 74 3.01 12.78 -0.99
CA SER A 74 1.71 12.25 -1.44
C SER A 74 0.87 11.80 -0.25
N LEU A 75 1.45 11.07 0.71
CA LEU A 75 0.71 10.56 1.87
C LEU A 75 0.20 11.66 2.79
N LYS A 76 1.02 12.68 3.08
CA LYS A 76 0.60 13.86 3.86
C LYS A 76 -0.53 14.63 3.17
N THR A 77 -0.58 14.59 1.84
CA THR A 77 -1.64 15.21 1.05
C THR A 77 -2.92 14.40 1.07
N PHE A 78 -2.85 13.08 0.85
CA PHE A 78 -4.01 12.21 0.65
C PHE A 78 -4.65 11.67 1.93
N PHE A 79 -3.85 11.36 2.95
CA PHE A 79 -4.34 10.64 4.13
C PHE A 79 -4.75 11.57 5.28
N ASN A 80 -4.72 12.88 5.06
CA ASN A 80 -5.29 13.87 5.98
C ASN A 80 -6.75 14.22 5.65
N THR A 81 -7.34 13.61 4.61
CA THR A 81 -8.75 13.74 4.24
C THR A 81 -9.42 12.38 4.30
N ARG A 82 -10.38 12.22 5.22
CA ARG A 82 -11.21 11.03 5.36
C ARG A 82 -12.52 11.30 4.63
N GLU A 83 -12.69 10.78 3.40
CA GLU A 83 -13.97 10.43 2.77
C GLU A 83 -13.78 10.05 1.29
N ARG A 84 -14.36 8.91 0.88
CA ARG A 84 -14.42 8.46 -0.52
C ARG A 84 -15.66 9.10 -1.16
N LEU A 85 -15.50 10.00 -2.14
CA LEU A 85 -16.60 10.60 -2.92
C LEU A 85 -17.15 9.66 -4.01
N VAL A 86 -16.45 8.57 -4.29
CA VAL A 86 -16.76 7.60 -5.35
C VAL A 86 -16.69 6.19 -4.76
N THR A 87 -17.67 5.34 -5.04
CA THR A 87 -17.72 3.95 -4.57
C THR A 87 -16.77 3.05 -5.37
N GLU A 88 -16.39 1.89 -4.81
CA GLU A 88 -15.51 0.92 -5.50
C GLU A 88 -16.11 0.44 -6.82
N ASP A 89 -17.42 0.14 -6.85
CA ASP A 89 -18.13 -0.27 -8.08
C ASP A 89 -18.03 0.78 -9.20
N ILE A 90 -18.07 2.07 -8.84
CA ILE A 90 -17.97 3.17 -9.81
C ILE A 90 -16.51 3.33 -10.29
N SER A 91 -15.54 3.13 -9.40
CA SER A 91 -14.12 3.14 -9.74
C SER A 91 -13.79 2.04 -10.75
N ASP A 92 -14.32 0.84 -10.56
CA ASP A 92 -14.10 -0.30 -11.47
C ASP A 92 -14.69 -0.05 -12.87
N ILE A 93 -15.89 0.54 -12.96
CA ILE A 93 -16.52 0.91 -14.24
C ILE A 93 -15.71 1.99 -14.97
N LEU A 94 -15.16 2.95 -14.23
CA LEU A 94 -14.31 4.00 -14.78
C LEU A 94 -12.98 3.43 -15.27
N GLU A 95 -12.35 2.54 -14.51
CA GLU A 95 -11.08 1.91 -14.86
C GLU A 95 -11.20 1.09 -16.16
N ASP A 96 -12.27 0.29 -16.32
CA ASP A 96 -12.53 -0.48 -17.54
C ASP A 96 -12.77 0.45 -18.75
N LYS A 97 -13.47 1.58 -18.58
CA LYS A 97 -13.70 2.56 -19.66
C LYS A 97 -12.44 3.32 -20.06
N LEU A 98 -11.61 3.69 -19.09
CA LEU A 98 -10.39 4.47 -19.29
C LEU A 98 -9.23 3.63 -19.83
N THR A 99 -9.16 2.34 -19.53
CA THR A 99 -8.13 1.43 -20.07
C THR A 99 -8.48 0.88 -21.46
N SER A 100 -9.78 0.77 -21.79
CA SER A 100 -10.23 0.29 -23.10
C SER A 100 -10.19 1.33 -24.22
N HIS A 101 -10.05 2.61 -23.90
CA HIS A 101 -10.03 3.71 -24.85
C HIS A 101 -8.81 4.61 -24.59
N ALA A 102 -8.15 5.09 -25.65
CA ALA A 102 -7.10 6.12 -25.52
C ALA A 102 -7.75 7.49 -25.22
N VAL A 103 -8.31 7.62 -24.01
CA VAL A 103 -9.08 8.79 -23.58
C VAL A 103 -8.13 9.95 -23.24
N SER A 104 -8.46 11.15 -23.70
CA SER A 104 -7.72 12.36 -23.31
C SER A 104 -7.96 12.73 -21.85
N GLN A 105 -7.01 13.41 -21.21
CA GLN A 105 -7.16 13.87 -19.81
C GLN A 105 -8.42 14.72 -19.59
N ASP A 106 -8.77 15.56 -20.56
CA ASP A 106 -9.98 16.40 -20.52
C ASP A 106 -11.26 15.58 -20.55
N GLU A 107 -11.27 14.49 -21.33
CA GLU A 107 -12.42 13.61 -21.46
C GLU A 107 -12.57 12.71 -20.23
N ALA A 108 -11.47 12.18 -19.70
CA ALA A 108 -11.45 11.46 -18.43
C ALA A 108 -11.93 12.35 -17.26
N THR A 109 -11.48 13.60 -17.22
CA THR A 109 -11.90 14.58 -16.20
C THR A 109 -13.40 14.85 -16.29
N ARG A 110 -13.94 15.03 -17.51
CA ARG A 110 -15.38 15.22 -17.72
C ARG A 110 -16.19 14.03 -17.21
N TRP A 111 -15.75 12.81 -17.50
CA TRP A 111 -16.44 11.61 -17.03
C TRP A 111 -16.46 11.49 -15.51
N VAL A 112 -15.34 11.79 -14.85
CA VAL A 112 -15.31 11.82 -13.38
C VAL A 112 -16.29 12.86 -12.84
N LEU A 113 -16.29 14.09 -13.39
CA LEU A 113 -17.18 15.18 -12.97
C LEU A 113 -18.68 14.88 -13.17
N ASP A 114 -19.02 14.06 -14.15
CA ASP A 114 -20.39 13.66 -14.41
C ASP A 114 -20.90 12.60 -13.42
N ILE A 115 -20.01 11.92 -12.71
CA ILE A 115 -20.35 10.85 -11.75
C ILE A 115 -20.32 11.35 -10.30
N VAL A 116 -19.59 12.43 -10.01
CA VAL A 116 -19.55 12.98 -8.65
C VAL A 116 -20.89 13.58 -8.25
N ASP A 117 -21.24 13.43 -6.97
CA ASP A 117 -22.37 14.13 -6.36
C ASP A 117 -22.15 15.66 -6.45
N LYS A 118 -22.82 16.31 -7.42
CA LYS A 118 -22.64 17.74 -7.69
C LYS A 118 -23.08 18.64 -6.53
N PRO A 119 -24.24 18.42 -5.89
CA PRO A 119 -24.61 19.15 -4.68
C PRO A 119 -23.52 19.09 -3.60
N ARG A 120 -22.95 17.91 -3.33
CA ARG A 120 -21.88 17.76 -2.34
C ARG A 120 -20.56 18.39 -2.80
N TRP A 121 -20.23 18.28 -4.09
CA TRP A 121 -19.05 18.91 -4.69
C TRP A 121 -19.07 20.44 -4.54
N GLU A 122 -20.23 21.05 -4.78
CA GLU A 122 -20.46 22.49 -4.62
C GLU A 122 -20.40 22.92 -3.15
N GLU A 123 -21.03 22.17 -2.24
CA GLU A 123 -20.99 22.42 -0.79
C GLU A 123 -19.55 22.44 -0.25
N LEU A 124 -18.69 21.56 -0.77
CA LEU A 124 -17.28 21.45 -0.39
C LEU A 124 -16.38 22.51 -1.06
N GLY A 125 -16.91 23.33 -1.98
CA GLY A 125 -16.16 24.36 -2.69
C GLY A 125 -15.07 23.82 -3.61
N LEU A 126 -15.20 22.56 -4.07
CA LEU A 126 -14.21 21.90 -4.93
C LEU A 126 -14.22 22.51 -6.33
N LYS A 127 -13.03 22.67 -6.93
CA LYS A 127 -12.87 23.24 -8.27
C LYS A 127 -12.16 22.27 -9.20
N THR A 128 -12.69 22.13 -10.42
CA THR A 128 -12.15 21.22 -11.44
C THR A 128 -10.68 21.49 -11.75
N ASP A 129 -10.30 22.76 -11.91
CA ASP A 129 -8.93 23.15 -12.25
C ASP A 129 -7.94 22.85 -11.12
N ALA A 130 -8.37 23.01 -9.87
CA ALA A 130 -7.60 22.61 -8.70
C ALA A 130 -7.45 21.09 -8.62
N GLN A 131 -8.52 20.34 -8.94
CA GLN A 131 -8.49 18.88 -8.96
C GLN A 131 -7.53 18.33 -10.02
N VAL A 132 -7.56 18.85 -11.25
CA VAL A 132 -6.64 18.44 -12.33
C VAL A 132 -5.19 18.70 -11.93
N ARG A 133 -4.88 19.88 -11.38
CA ARG A 133 -3.52 20.18 -10.89
C ARG A 133 -3.08 19.22 -9.79
N TRP A 134 -3.98 18.86 -8.87
CA TRP A 134 -3.68 17.90 -7.82
C TRP A 134 -3.44 16.49 -8.37
N VAL A 135 -4.22 16.04 -9.36
CA VAL A 135 -4.01 14.76 -10.05
C VAL A 135 -2.65 14.75 -10.75
N ASP A 136 -2.28 15.82 -11.44
CA ASP A 136 -0.97 15.93 -12.11
C ASP A 136 0.19 15.88 -11.11
N VAL A 137 0.09 16.61 -9.99
CA VAL A 137 1.10 16.57 -8.92
C VAL A 137 1.21 15.16 -8.35
N ALA A 138 0.10 14.52 -8.03
CA ALA A 138 0.07 13.19 -7.44
C ALA A 138 0.64 12.10 -8.37
N PHE A 139 0.23 12.12 -9.63
CA PHE A 139 0.73 11.19 -10.64
C PHE A 139 2.20 11.49 -10.98
N GLY A 140 2.58 12.76 -11.05
CA GLY A 140 3.95 13.21 -11.22
C GLY A 140 4.86 12.66 -10.12
N LEU A 141 4.44 12.76 -8.86
CA LEU A 141 5.17 12.22 -7.70
C LEU A 141 5.37 10.70 -7.80
N GLN A 142 4.37 9.96 -8.29
CA GLN A 142 4.50 8.51 -8.55
C GLN A 142 5.48 8.20 -9.69
N ARG A 143 5.57 9.06 -10.72
CA ARG A 143 6.48 8.88 -11.86
C ARG A 143 7.94 9.15 -11.52
N VAL A 144 8.24 10.00 -10.53
CA VAL A 144 9.62 10.28 -10.09
C VAL A 144 10.36 9.01 -9.65
N ALA A 145 9.62 7.96 -9.28
CA ALA A 145 10.17 6.68 -8.85
C ALA A 145 10.37 5.64 -9.96
N ARG A 146 9.98 5.91 -11.21
CA ARG A 146 10.06 4.92 -12.30
C ARG A 146 11.45 4.71 -12.87
N ASP A 147 12.34 5.68 -12.72
CA ASP A 147 13.67 5.65 -13.33
C ASP A 147 14.75 5.12 -12.35
N ASP A 148 14.36 4.62 -11.17
CA ASP A 148 15.27 4.01 -10.21
C ASP A 148 15.29 2.50 -10.39
N ASP A 149 16.32 2.00 -11.07
CA ASP A 149 16.52 0.57 -11.27
C ASP A 149 17.16 -0.06 -10.01
N PRO A 150 16.52 -1.07 -9.37
CA PRO A 150 17.15 -1.79 -8.29
C PRO A 150 18.47 -2.42 -8.77
N SER A 151 19.46 -2.51 -7.89
CA SER A 151 20.76 -3.12 -8.18
C SER A 151 21.26 -3.97 -7.01
N GLY A 152 22.17 -4.90 -7.29
CA GLY A 152 22.69 -5.87 -6.31
C GLY A 152 21.90 -7.18 -6.28
N GLN A 153 22.30 -8.11 -5.40
CA GLN A 153 21.64 -9.40 -5.23
C GLN A 153 21.50 -9.75 -3.75
N VAL A 154 20.41 -10.43 -3.40
CA VAL A 154 20.19 -11.02 -2.08
C VAL A 154 20.19 -12.54 -2.16
N ASN A 155 20.43 -13.22 -1.03
CA ASN A 155 20.56 -14.68 -1.04
C ASN A 155 19.25 -15.38 -1.47
N GLY A 156 18.09 -14.87 -1.06
CA GLY A 156 16.80 -15.42 -1.50
C GLY A 156 15.65 -14.45 -1.27
N ILE A 157 14.61 -14.59 -2.10
CA ILE A 157 13.41 -13.75 -2.07
C ILE A 157 12.16 -14.63 -1.94
N ASP A 158 11.29 -14.28 -0.99
CA ASP A 158 9.95 -14.83 -0.85
C ASP A 158 8.92 -13.76 -1.27
N ILE A 159 8.08 -14.09 -2.26
CA ILE A 159 7.12 -13.17 -2.86
C ILE A 159 5.71 -13.62 -2.51
N PHE A 160 5.05 -12.86 -1.64
CA PHE A 160 3.64 -13.06 -1.31
C PHE A 160 2.78 -12.27 -2.30
N HIS A 161 1.97 -12.96 -3.09
CA HIS A 161 1.22 -12.32 -4.18
C HIS A 161 -0.30 -12.50 -4.03
N ALA A 162 -1.00 -11.36 -4.03
CA ALA A 162 -2.45 -11.28 -3.95
C ALA A 162 -3.09 -11.33 -5.35
N ILE A 163 -4.42 -11.20 -5.44
CA ILE A 163 -5.10 -10.90 -6.71
C ILE A 163 -4.62 -9.51 -7.18
N PRO A 164 -4.08 -9.38 -8.40
CA PRO A 164 -3.64 -8.08 -8.93
C PRO A 164 -4.84 -7.17 -9.21
N LEU A 165 -4.57 -5.86 -9.27
CA LEU A 165 -5.52 -4.91 -9.86
C LEU A 165 -5.64 -5.19 -11.35
N LYS A 166 -6.84 -5.01 -11.91
CA LYS A 166 -7.12 -5.25 -13.34
C LYS A 166 -6.24 -4.39 -14.25
N ALA A 167 -6.01 -3.12 -13.91
CA ALA A 167 -5.09 -2.26 -14.66
C ALA A 167 -3.62 -2.72 -14.62
N VAL A 168 -3.23 -3.58 -13.67
CA VAL A 168 -1.83 -4.02 -13.51
C VAL A 168 -1.60 -5.35 -14.20
N ALA A 169 -2.52 -6.31 -14.07
CA ALA A 169 -2.43 -7.60 -14.75
C ALA A 169 -3.82 -8.21 -14.95
N SER A 170 -4.02 -8.86 -16.09
CA SER A 170 -5.29 -9.52 -16.46
C SER A 170 -5.58 -10.77 -15.64
N SER A 171 -4.55 -11.42 -15.08
CA SER A 171 -4.70 -12.59 -14.23
C SER A 171 -3.57 -12.69 -13.22
N ARG A 172 -3.78 -13.52 -12.19
CA ARG A 172 -2.75 -13.84 -11.21
C ARG A 172 -1.55 -14.55 -11.86
N GLU A 173 -1.79 -15.35 -12.89
CA GLU A 173 -0.73 -16.04 -13.63
C GLU A 173 0.16 -15.06 -14.38
N VAL A 174 -0.42 -14.11 -15.11
CA VAL A 174 0.32 -13.02 -15.79
C VAL A 174 1.10 -12.20 -14.76
N TRP A 175 0.46 -11.84 -13.65
CA TRP A 175 1.10 -11.09 -12.57
C TRP A 175 2.36 -11.80 -12.03
N VAL A 176 2.29 -13.11 -11.80
CA VAL A 176 3.42 -13.88 -11.28
C VAL A 176 4.48 -14.10 -12.36
N ASN A 177 4.07 -14.56 -13.55
CA ASN A 177 5.00 -15.06 -14.56
C ASN A 177 5.67 -13.96 -15.39
N GLU A 178 5.01 -12.81 -15.58
CA GLU A 178 5.54 -11.73 -16.42
C GLU A 178 6.08 -10.55 -15.61
N HIS A 179 5.49 -10.27 -14.45
CA HIS A 179 5.89 -9.13 -13.63
C HIS A 179 6.76 -9.54 -12.45
N LEU A 180 6.26 -10.41 -11.56
CA LEU A 180 6.97 -10.75 -10.33
C LEU A 180 8.16 -11.69 -10.56
N SER A 181 8.15 -12.49 -11.62
CA SER A 181 9.27 -13.36 -12.01
C SER A 181 10.57 -12.59 -12.25
N ARG A 182 10.47 -11.31 -12.63
CA ARG A 182 11.63 -10.42 -12.87
C ARG A 182 12.47 -10.17 -11.63
N TRP A 183 11.95 -10.43 -10.42
CA TRP A 183 12.73 -10.39 -9.20
C TRP A 183 13.87 -11.44 -9.17
N ALA A 184 13.85 -12.42 -10.08
CA ALA A 184 14.90 -13.43 -10.20
C ALA A 184 16.26 -12.79 -10.52
N ASP A 185 16.29 -11.65 -11.20
CA ASP A 185 17.51 -10.92 -11.51
C ASP A 185 18.26 -10.46 -10.24
N PHE A 186 17.55 -10.35 -9.12
CA PHE A 186 18.04 -9.83 -7.83
C PHE A 186 18.21 -10.92 -6.75
N SER A 187 17.99 -12.19 -7.08
CA SER A 187 18.04 -13.31 -6.13
C SER A 187 19.10 -14.34 -6.55
N LEU A 188 19.94 -14.77 -5.62
CA LEU A 188 20.89 -15.87 -5.86
C LEU A 188 20.19 -17.25 -5.85
N GLU A 189 19.19 -17.42 -5.00
CA GLU A 189 18.33 -18.60 -4.96
C GLU A 189 17.08 -18.43 -5.85
N LEU A 190 16.45 -19.56 -6.20
CA LEU A 190 15.14 -19.56 -6.85
C LEU A 190 14.10 -18.81 -6.00
N LEU A 191 13.32 -17.96 -6.68
CA LEU A 191 12.20 -17.25 -6.06
C LEU A 191 11.19 -18.23 -5.47
N ARG A 192 10.65 -17.89 -4.30
CA ARG A 192 9.56 -18.64 -3.66
C ARG A 192 8.29 -17.82 -3.71
N PHE A 193 7.28 -18.32 -4.39
CA PHE A 193 5.99 -17.64 -4.53
C PHE A 193 4.98 -18.21 -3.56
N HIS A 194 4.31 -17.31 -2.83
CA HIS A 194 3.29 -17.62 -1.85
C HIS A 194 2.00 -16.93 -2.27
N ALA A 195 1.07 -17.68 -2.85
CA ALA A 195 -0.23 -17.15 -3.19
C ALA A 195 -1.01 -16.86 -1.90
N VAL A 196 -1.55 -15.65 -1.77
CA VAL A 196 -2.38 -15.24 -0.63
C VAL A 196 -3.79 -14.89 -1.08
N ASP A 197 -4.73 -14.99 -0.16
CA ASP A 197 -6.14 -14.65 -0.42
C ASP A 197 -6.34 -13.13 -0.52
N GLY A 198 -7.41 -12.74 -1.22
CA GLY A 198 -7.77 -11.33 -1.40
C GLY A 198 -6.92 -10.58 -2.43
N ALA A 199 -7.21 -9.29 -2.57
CA ALA A 199 -6.48 -8.33 -3.39
C ALA A 199 -5.44 -7.59 -2.52
N HIS A 200 -4.58 -6.78 -3.16
CA HIS A 200 -3.52 -6.03 -2.46
C HIS A 200 -3.99 -5.26 -1.21
N TYR A 201 -5.20 -4.71 -1.25
CA TYR A 201 -5.80 -3.93 -0.17
C TYR A 201 -6.65 -4.75 0.81
N THR A 202 -7.01 -6.00 0.49
CA THR A 202 -7.81 -6.86 1.38
C THR A 202 -7.02 -8.01 2.02
N MET A 203 -5.87 -8.41 1.46
CA MET A 203 -5.10 -9.60 1.87
C MET A 203 -4.70 -9.70 3.35
N ILE A 204 -4.73 -8.59 4.10
CA ILE A 204 -4.49 -8.54 5.56
C ILE A 204 -5.70 -8.00 6.35
N GLY A 205 -6.85 -7.93 5.68
CA GLY A 205 -8.13 -7.55 6.25
C GLY A 205 -8.70 -8.65 7.14
N PRO A 206 -9.78 -8.35 7.91
CA PRO A 206 -10.30 -9.24 8.94
C PRO A 206 -10.62 -10.66 8.47
N GLU A 207 -11.05 -10.81 7.21
CA GLU A 207 -11.41 -12.09 6.62
C GLU A 207 -10.20 -12.95 6.22
N GLN A 208 -9.09 -12.31 5.81
CA GLN A 208 -7.95 -12.99 5.17
C GLN A 208 -6.69 -12.98 6.05
N VAL A 209 -6.66 -12.18 7.13
CA VAL A 209 -5.49 -12.04 8.01
C VAL A 209 -5.05 -13.36 8.63
N ALA A 210 -5.99 -14.25 8.95
CA ALA A 210 -5.66 -15.55 9.54
C ALA A 210 -4.96 -16.47 8.53
N SER A 211 -5.47 -16.57 7.30
CA SER A 211 -4.84 -17.39 6.25
C SER A 211 -3.51 -16.77 5.81
N PHE A 212 -3.44 -15.45 5.67
CA PHE A 212 -2.18 -14.74 5.39
C PHE A 212 -1.11 -15.03 6.46
N ALA A 213 -1.46 -14.94 7.74
CA ALA A 213 -0.54 -15.23 8.84
C ALA A 213 -0.02 -16.66 8.79
N GLN A 214 -0.87 -17.64 8.49
CA GLN A 214 -0.46 -19.05 8.36
C GLN A 214 0.58 -19.23 7.24
N ILE A 215 0.34 -18.63 6.08
CA ILE A 215 1.25 -18.69 4.93
C ILE A 215 2.59 -18.02 5.27
N LEU A 216 2.55 -16.83 5.87
CA LEU A 216 3.75 -16.11 6.30
C LEU A 216 4.56 -16.93 7.32
N ILE A 217 3.91 -17.48 8.35
CA ILE A 217 4.58 -18.32 9.35
C ILE A 217 5.20 -19.56 8.71
N GLY A 218 4.50 -20.19 7.75
CA GLY A 218 5.04 -21.32 7.00
C GLY A 218 6.31 -20.96 6.22
N ALA A 219 6.29 -19.83 5.51
CA ALA A 219 7.44 -19.33 4.76
C ALA A 219 8.64 -19.01 5.67
N LEU A 220 8.40 -18.36 6.82
CA LEU A 220 9.45 -18.05 7.80
C LEU A 220 10.07 -19.32 8.39
N LYS A 221 9.25 -20.31 8.77
CA LYS A 221 9.74 -21.61 9.25
C LYS A 221 10.59 -22.32 8.19
N ALA A 222 10.21 -22.25 6.91
CA ALA A 222 11.01 -22.80 5.82
C ALA A 222 12.35 -22.08 5.61
N ARG A 223 12.50 -20.86 6.14
CA ARG A 223 13.77 -20.10 6.21
C ARG A 223 14.55 -20.34 7.50
N GLY A 224 14.03 -21.16 8.42
CA GLY A 224 14.67 -21.43 9.72
C GLY A 224 14.53 -20.28 10.72
N ILE A 225 13.54 -19.40 10.51
CA ILE A 225 13.20 -18.27 11.38
C ILE A 225 12.00 -18.62 12.25
#